data_AF-A0A7W5G3N1-F1
#
_entry.id   AF-A0A7W5G3N1-F1
#
_cell.length_a   1.000
_cell.length_b   1.000
_cell.length_c   1.000
_cell.angle_alpha   90.00
_cell.angle_beta   90.00
_cell.angle_gamma   90.00
#
_symmetry.space_group_name_H-M   'P 1'
#
loop_
_entity.id
_entity.type
_entity.pdbx_description
1 polymer ?
#
loop_
_entity_poly.entity_id
_entity_poly.type
_entity_poly.pdbx_seq_one_letter_code
_entity_poly.pdbx_strand_id
1 'polypeptide(L)' 'MLKKPAPTQTAPEMVTLDSLVPKDHLLRKIDAVIDFSFIHDRV' A
#
# COMPACT_ATOMS: atom_id res chain seq x y z
N MET A 1 1.18 -4.79 -18.53
CA MET A 1 0.00 -3.93 -18.81
C MET A 1 0.08 -2.74 -17.88
N LEU A 2 0.10 -1.51 -18.40
CA LEU A 2 0.12 -0.30 -17.57
C LEU A 2 -1.26 -0.15 -16.91
N LYS A 3 -1.29 -0.12 -15.57
CA LYS A 3 -2.53 0.08 -14.80
C LYS A 3 -3.09 1.45 -15.18
N LYS A 4 -4.40 1.54 -15.45
CA LYS A 4 -5.05 2.85 -15.61
C LYS A 4 -4.82 3.67 -14.33
N PRO A 5 -4.52 4.98 -14.44
CA PRO A 5 -4.33 5.82 -13.27
C PRO A 5 -5.56 5.73 -12.37
N ALA A 6 -5.33 5.68 -11.07
CA ALA A 6 -6.42 5.70 -10.10
C ALA A 6 -7.24 6.98 -10.30
N PRO A 7 -8.56 6.93 -10.10
CA PRO A 7 -9.40 8.12 -10.19
C PRO A 7 -8.88 9.20 -9.24
N THR A 8 -8.83 10.44 -9.72
CA THR A 8 -8.43 11.59 -8.89
C THR A 8 -9.46 11.77 -7.78
N GLN A 9 -8.99 11.85 -6.54
CA GLN A 9 -9.85 12.06 -5.38
C GLN A 9 -10.40 13.49 -5.37
N THR A 10 -11.69 13.66 -5.62
CA THR A 10 -12.36 14.97 -5.73
C THR A 10 -12.97 15.46 -4.41
N ALA A 11 -13.01 14.60 -3.40
CA ALA A 11 -13.60 14.83 -2.08
C ALA A 11 -12.88 13.98 -1.01
N PRO A 12 -12.99 14.31 0.30
CA PRO A 12 -12.46 13.45 1.35
C PRO A 12 -13.14 12.07 1.32
N GLU A 13 -12.33 11.01 1.21
CA GLU A 13 -12.78 9.61 1.20
C GLU A 13 -12.16 8.88 2.40
N MET A 14 -12.97 8.09 3.11
CA MET A 14 -12.44 7.16 4.10
C MET A 14 -11.92 5.90 3.39
N VAL A 15 -10.61 5.75 3.35
CA VAL A 15 -9.91 4.57 2.82
C VAL A 15 -9.29 3.78 3.96
N THR A 16 -9.46 2.46 3.92
CA THR A 16 -8.83 1.55 4.88
C THR A 16 -7.55 0.96 4.29
N LEU A 17 -6.62 0.56 5.15
CA LEU A 17 -5.42 -0.17 4.71
C LEU A 17 -5.78 -1.47 3.99
N ASP A 18 -6.83 -2.16 4.41
CA ASP A 18 -7.31 -3.37 3.72
C ASP A 18 -7.80 -3.09 2.30
N SER A 19 -8.38 -1.89 2.05
CA SER A 19 -8.81 -1.44 0.73
C SER A 19 -7.61 -1.13 -0.18
N LEU A 20 -6.59 -0.44 0.36
CA LEU A 20 -5.40 -0.03 -0.38
C LEU A 20 -4.40 -1.18 -0.58
N VAL A 21 -4.33 -2.10 0.38
CA VAL A 21 -3.42 -3.24 0.39
C VAL A 21 -4.22 -4.52 0.65
N PRO A 22 -4.93 -5.08 -0.35
CA PRO A 22 -5.69 -6.31 -0.19
C PRO A 22 -4.85 -7.50 0.30
N LYS A 23 -5.51 -8.55 0.80
CA LYS A 23 -4.83 -9.73 1.39
C LYS A 23 -3.80 -10.39 0.45
N ASP A 24 -4.10 -10.50 -0.83
CA ASP A 24 -3.21 -11.11 -1.83
C ASP A 24 -2.22 -10.10 -2.47
N HIS A 25 -2.15 -8.88 -1.95
CA HIS A 25 -1.30 -7.83 -2.49
C HIS A 25 0.18 -8.14 -2.27
N LEU A 26 1.01 -7.84 -3.28
CA LEU A 26 2.46 -8.11 -3.27
C LEU A 26 3.16 -7.52 -2.04
N LEU A 27 2.81 -6.29 -1.64
CA LEU A 27 3.36 -5.65 -0.44
C LEU A 27 3.21 -6.52 0.82
N ARG A 28 2.08 -7.21 1.03
CA ARG A 28 1.92 -8.11 2.19
C ARG A 28 2.82 -9.34 2.11
N LYS A 29 3.06 -9.84 0.89
CA LYS A 29 3.98 -10.96 0.65
C LYS A 29 5.42 -10.56 0.92
N ILE A 30 5.79 -9.32 0.58
CA ILE A 30 7.12 -8.75 0.85
C ILE A 30 7.30 -8.50 2.35
N ASP A 31 6.32 -7.86 3.01
CA ASP A 31 6.32 -7.59 4.45
C ASP A 31 6.46 -8.88 5.30
N ALA A 32 5.92 -10.00 4.81
CA ALA A 32 6.07 -11.29 5.46
C ALA A 32 7.49 -11.86 5.41
N VAL A 33 8.39 -11.35 4.56
CA VAL A 33 9.74 -11.90 4.36
C VAL A 33 10.87 -10.87 4.50
N ILE A 34 10.55 -9.57 4.50
CA ILE A 34 11.50 -8.48 4.70
C ILE A 34 11.10 -7.71 5.95
N ASP A 35 12.02 -7.59 6.91
CA ASP A 35 11.85 -6.68 8.04
C ASP A 35 12.13 -5.23 7.60
N PHE A 36 11.10 -4.39 7.63
CA PHE A 36 11.19 -2.96 7.30
C PHE A 36 11.52 -2.06 8.50
N SER A 37 11.84 -2.63 9.67
CA SER A 37 12.20 -1.87 10.87
C SER A 37 13.29 -0.81 10.62
N PHE A 38 14.24 -1.10 9.72
CA PHE A 38 15.33 -0.20 9.32
C PHE A 38 14.88 1.14 8.71
N ILE A 39 13.63 1.26 8.24
CA ILE A 39 13.12 2.50 7.65
C ILE A 39 12.93 3.56 8.73
N HIS A 40 12.55 3.18 9.95
CA HIS A 40 12.32 4.12 11.06
C HIS A 40 13.60 4.84 11.49
N ASP A 41 14.77 4.22 11.30
CA ASP A 41 16.06 4.82 11.61
C ASP A 41 16.48 5.90 10.61
N ARG A 42 15.72 6.08 9.51
CA ARG A 42 16.06 6.93 8.35
C ARG A 42 15.08 8.09 8.11
N VAL A 43 14.08 8.26 8.97
CA VAL A 43 13.05 9.32 8.89
C VAL A 43 13.07 10.24 10.10
#